data_AF-A0A537VIQ4-F1
#
_entry.id   AF-A0A537VIQ4-F1
#
_cell.length_a   1.000
_cell.length_b   1.000
_cell.length_c   1.000
_cell.angle_alpha   90.00
_cell.angle_beta   90.00
_cell.angle_gamma   90.00
#
_symmetry.space_group_name_H-M   'P 1'
#
loop_
_entity.id
_entity.type
_entity.pdbx_description
1 polymer ?
#
loop_
_entity_poly.entity_id
_entity_poly.type
_entity_poly.pdbx_seq_one_letter_code
_entity_poly.pdbx_strand_id
1 'polypeptide(L)'
;MPPRNRTSADALRVAGEFLRHIGSERNLSPNTVDAYRRDLDQFFSFCERERADPMTANYQTVRRYLAWLTTRGFARASVHRKAATLRAFYRFCVRRGERADNPATLVSAPKKASRLPAVMKRGQVDALMTLPPDDDATGLRDRAVL
;
A
#
# COMPACT_ATOMS: atom_id res chain seq x y z
N MET A 1 -13.83 15.99 -18.39
CA MET A 1 -12.54 16.19 -17.69
C MET A 1 -12.75 15.93 -16.21
N PRO A 2 -12.10 14.97 -15.55
CA PRO A 2 -12.20 14.84 -14.11
C PRO A 2 -11.30 15.89 -13.42
N PRO A 3 -11.71 16.42 -12.25
CA PRO A 3 -10.99 17.48 -11.56
C PRO A 3 -9.71 16.93 -10.92
N ARG A 4 -8.54 17.41 -11.35
CA ARG A 4 -7.21 16.92 -10.88
C ARG A 4 -6.82 17.34 -9.46
N ASN A 5 -7.60 18.18 -8.76
CA ASN A 5 -7.18 18.78 -7.48
C ASN A 5 -7.92 18.31 -6.22
N ARG A 6 -9.09 17.68 -6.32
CA ARG A 6 -9.87 17.30 -5.12
C ARG A 6 -9.39 15.98 -4.51
N THR A 7 -9.05 15.02 -5.36
CA THR A 7 -8.75 13.64 -4.92
C THR A 7 -7.41 13.49 -4.22
N SER A 8 -6.40 14.29 -4.57
CA SER A 8 -5.12 14.32 -3.85
C SER A 8 -5.27 14.88 -2.42
N ALA A 9 -6.13 15.88 -2.23
CA ALA A 9 -6.43 16.42 -0.91
C ALA A 9 -7.19 15.41 -0.04
N ASP A 10 -8.12 14.66 -0.65
CA ASP A 10 -8.85 13.59 0.03
C ASP A 10 -7.92 12.46 0.49
N ALA A 11 -6.99 12.02 -0.37
CA ALA A 11 -6.00 11.00 -0.01
C ALA A 11 -5.15 11.41 1.20
N LEU A 12 -4.66 12.66 1.23
CA LEU A 12 -3.87 13.20 2.34
C LEU A 12 -4.69 13.30 3.63
N ARG A 13 -5.95 13.74 3.54
CA ARG A 13 -6.87 13.80 4.69
C ARG A 13 -7.07 12.41 5.29
N VAL A 14 -7.43 11.43 4.46
CA VAL A 14 -7.69 10.05 4.91
C VAL A 14 -6.42 9.39 5.45
N ALA A 15 -5.25 9.68 4.87
CA ALA A 15 -3.97 9.23 5.40
C ALA A 15 -3.68 9.81 6.79
N GLY A 16 -3.93 11.12 7.00
CA GLY A 16 -3.78 11.75 8.31
C GLY A 16 -4.69 11.12 9.38
N GLU A 17 -5.94 10.81 9.01
CA GLU A 17 -6.89 10.11 9.88
C GLU A 17 -6.44 8.69 10.21
N PHE A 18 -5.93 7.95 9.22
CA PHE A 18 -5.37 6.61 9.40
C PHE A 18 -4.18 6.63 10.35
N LEU A 19 -3.24 7.56 10.18
CA LEU A 19 -2.06 7.69 11.03
C LEU A 19 -2.44 8.04 12.48
N ARG A 20 -3.44 8.90 12.68
CA ARG A 20 -4.01 9.16 14.01
C ARG A 20 -4.63 7.89 14.59
N HIS A 21 -5.47 7.19 13.84
CA HIS A 21 -6.13 5.96 14.26
C HIS A 21 -5.14 4.88 14.72
N ILE A 22 -4.08 4.62 13.94
CA ILE A 22 -3.08 3.61 14.35
C ILE A 22 -2.17 4.08 15.49
N GLY A 23 -2.02 5.40 15.67
CA GLY A 23 -1.29 5.95 16.82
C GLY A 23 -2.10 5.86 18.11
N SER A 24 -3.37 6.27 18.08
CA SER A 24 -4.22 6.35 19.27
C SER A 24 -4.90 5.03 19.63
N GLU A 25 -5.57 4.40 18.68
CA GLU A 25 -6.43 3.23 18.96
C GLU A 25 -5.65 1.90 18.95
N ARG A 26 -4.52 1.86 18.25
CA ARG A 26 -3.64 0.68 18.18
C ARG A 26 -2.39 0.82 19.05
N ASN A 27 -2.21 1.97 19.72
CA ASN A 27 -1.08 2.32 20.57
C ASN A 27 0.28 2.00 19.94
N LEU A 28 0.41 2.17 18.61
CA LEU A 28 1.66 1.92 17.93
C LEU A 28 2.70 2.98 18.31
N SER A 29 3.97 2.56 18.42
CA SER A 29 5.05 3.47 18.75
C SER A 29 5.15 4.62 17.73
N PRO A 30 5.60 5.82 18.15
CA PRO A 30 5.79 6.95 17.23
C PRO A 30 6.64 6.59 16.01
N ASN A 31 7.70 5.80 16.22
CA ASN A 31 8.58 5.32 15.15
C ASN A 31 7.84 4.45 14.12
N THR A 32 6.87 3.64 14.57
CA THR A 32 6.04 2.83 13.69
C THR A 32 5.09 3.71 12.89
N VAL A 33 4.43 4.69 13.52
CA VAL A 33 3.55 5.65 12.84
C VAL A 33 4.32 6.44 11.77
N ASP A 34 5.53 6.89 12.08
CA ASP A 34 6.38 7.59 11.13
C ASP A 34 6.84 6.69 9.97
N ALA A 35 7.09 5.40 10.22
CA ALA A 35 7.39 4.44 9.17
C ALA A 35 6.21 4.27 8.20
N TYR A 36 4.98 4.23 8.72
CA TYR A 36 3.76 4.17 7.91
C TYR A 36 3.55 5.48 7.12
N ARG A 37 3.80 6.64 7.74
CA ARG A 37 3.72 7.95 7.07
C ARG A 37 4.65 8.01 5.86
N ARG A 38 5.95 7.73 6.06
CA ARG A 38 6.96 7.75 4.99
C ARG A 38 6.62 6.80 3.83
N ASP A 39 6.01 5.66 4.14
CA ASP A 39 5.58 4.71 3.12
C ASP A 39 4.39 5.22 2.29
N LEU A 40 3.40 5.83 2.94
CA LEU A 40 2.26 6.45 2.27
C LEU A 40 2.68 7.64 1.42
N ASP A 41 3.55 8.51 1.94
CA ASP A 41 4.07 9.66 1.20
C ASP A 41 4.78 9.23 -0.08
N GLN A 42 5.59 8.16 0.00
CA GLN A 42 6.28 7.62 -1.17
C GLN A 42 5.31 7.03 -2.19
N PHE A 43 4.26 6.33 -1.74
CA PHE A 43 3.24 5.81 -2.64
C PHE A 43 2.42 6.92 -3.30
N PHE A 44 2.04 7.96 -2.56
CA PHE A 44 1.30 9.11 -3.10
C PHE A 44 2.14 9.88 -4.12
N SER A 45 3.42 10.08 -3.83
CA SER A 45 4.37 10.66 -4.78
C SER A 45 4.50 9.82 -6.07
N PHE A 46 4.47 8.49 -5.93
CA PHE A 46 4.44 7.58 -7.09
C PHE A 46 3.14 7.73 -7.89
N CYS A 47 1.98 7.77 -7.22
CA CYS A 47 0.69 7.99 -7.87
C CYS A 47 0.64 9.32 -8.62
N GLU A 48 1.13 10.41 -8.03
CA GLU A 48 1.20 11.72 -8.66
C GLU A 48 2.02 11.69 -9.96
N ARG A 49 3.21 11.06 -9.91
CA ARG A 49 4.08 10.87 -11.10
C ARG A 49 3.40 10.06 -12.20
N GLU A 50 2.67 9.02 -11.83
CA GLU A 50 1.92 8.17 -12.76
C GLU A 50 0.58 8.78 -13.20
N ARG A 51 0.26 10.00 -12.73
CA ARG A 51 -1.06 10.65 -12.92
C ARG A 51 -2.22 9.76 -12.49
N ALA A 52 -1.98 8.91 -11.48
CA ALA A 52 -2.96 8.08 -10.83
C ALA A 52 -3.43 8.74 -9.54
N ASP A 53 -4.65 8.44 -9.15
CA ASP A 53 -5.20 8.88 -7.87
C ASP A 53 -5.11 7.73 -6.84
N PRO A 54 -4.53 7.95 -5.64
CA PRO A 54 -4.46 6.95 -4.59
C PRO A 54 -5.83 6.40 -4.14
N MET A 55 -6.88 7.22 -4.18
CA MET A 55 -8.23 6.82 -3.73
C MET A 55 -8.92 5.90 -4.74
N THR A 56 -8.71 6.12 -6.03
CA THR A 56 -9.21 5.26 -7.12
C THR A 56 -8.18 4.21 -7.59
N ALA A 57 -7.01 4.15 -6.96
CA ALA A 57 -5.94 3.23 -7.35
C ALA A 57 -6.40 1.77 -7.31
N ASN A 58 -6.19 1.06 -8.42
CA ASN A 58 -6.50 -0.35 -8.57
C ASN A 58 -5.28 -1.24 -8.28
N TYR A 59 -5.49 -2.56 -8.30
CA TYR A 59 -4.42 -3.54 -8.13
C TYR A 59 -3.22 -3.32 -9.06
N GLN A 60 -3.44 -2.92 -10.31
CA GLN A 60 -2.36 -2.68 -11.25
C GLN A 60 -1.46 -1.52 -10.82
N THR A 61 -2.05 -0.46 -10.26
CA THR A 61 -1.30 0.70 -9.75
C THR A 61 -0.41 0.30 -8.57
N VAL A 62 -0.95 -0.47 -7.63
CA VAL A 62 -0.17 -0.99 -6.50
C VAL A 62 0.94 -1.95 -6.98
N ARG A 63 0.64 -2.83 -7.94
CA ARG A 63 1.64 -3.74 -8.51
C ARG A 63 2.77 -2.98 -9.22
N ARG A 64 2.44 -1.93 -10.00
CA ARG A 64 3.45 -1.06 -10.65
C ARG A 64 4.31 -0.34 -9.62
N TYR A 65 3.73 0.15 -8.52
CA TYR A 65 4.49 0.78 -7.44
C TYR A 65 5.53 -0.18 -6.84
N LEU A 66 5.14 -1.42 -6.53
CA LEU A 66 6.05 -2.38 -5.92
C LEU A 66 7.12 -2.86 -6.90
N ALA A 67 6.77 -3.04 -8.18
CA ALA A 67 7.76 -3.29 -9.22
C ALA A 67 8.75 -2.12 -9.33
N TRP A 68 8.26 -0.88 -9.29
CA TRP A 68 9.08 0.32 -9.30
C TRP A 68 10.06 0.36 -8.12
N LEU A 69 9.64 0.02 -6.91
CA LEU A 69 10.55 -0.10 -5.77
C LEU A 69 11.66 -1.12 -6.01
N THR A 70 11.32 -2.30 -6.54
CA THR A 70 12.32 -3.33 -6.88
C THR A 70 13.31 -2.82 -7.92
N THR A 71 12.84 -2.15 -8.98
CA THR A 71 13.74 -1.56 -10.00
C THR A 71 14.64 -0.45 -9.46
N ARG A 72 14.26 0.16 -8.34
CA ARG A 72 15.05 1.19 -7.63
C ARG A 72 16.01 0.61 -6.60
N GLY A 73 16.11 -0.72 -6.50
CA GLY A 73 17.06 -1.40 -5.60
C GLY A 73 16.62 -1.44 -4.14
N PHE A 74 15.34 -1.20 -3.82
CA PHE A 74 14.86 -1.34 -2.46
C PHE A 74 15.01 -2.79 -1.97
N ALA A 75 15.49 -2.96 -0.74
CA ALA A 75 15.57 -4.26 -0.11
C ALA A 75 14.19 -4.93 -0.03
N ARG A 76 14.14 -6.25 -0.21
CA ARG A 76 12.90 -7.04 -0.19
C ARG A 76 12.08 -6.81 1.08
N ALA A 77 12.73 -6.69 2.24
CA ALA A 77 12.06 -6.38 3.51
C ALA A 77 11.36 -5.01 3.49
N SER A 78 11.97 -3.99 2.86
CA SER A 78 11.37 -2.67 2.71
C SER A 78 10.17 -2.68 1.78
N VAL A 79 10.24 -3.44 0.68
CA VAL A 79 9.11 -3.62 -0.25
C VAL A 79 7.94 -4.30 0.44
N HIS A 80 8.20 -5.35 1.22
CA HIS A 80 7.17 -6.04 2.02
C HIS A 80 6.52 -5.13 3.05
N ARG A 81 7.31 -4.36 3.80
CA ARG A 81 6.80 -3.39 4.79
C ARG A 81 5.86 -2.37 4.13
N LYS A 82 6.29 -1.80 2.99
CA LYS A 82 5.48 -0.86 2.19
C LYS A 82 4.17 -1.49 1.71
N ALA A 83 4.21 -2.73 1.22
CA ALA A 83 3.00 -3.46 0.83
C ALA A 83 2.05 -3.68 2.02
N ALA A 84 2.58 -4.01 3.20
CA ALA A 84 1.79 -4.16 4.42
C ALA A 84 1.14 -2.82 4.86
N THR A 85 1.86 -1.71 4.76
CA THR A 85 1.32 -0.36 5.01
C THR A 85 0.15 -0.05 4.06
N LEU A 86 0.30 -0.33 2.76
CA LEU A 86 -0.78 -0.12 1.79
C LEU A 86 -2.01 -1.00 2.10
N ARG A 87 -1.80 -2.27 2.48
CA ARG A 87 -2.90 -3.15 2.91
C ARG A 87 -3.64 -2.57 4.11
N ALA A 88 -2.92 -2.09 5.11
CA ALA A 88 -3.51 -1.51 6.32
C ALA A 88 -4.28 -0.22 6.03
N PHE A 89 -3.70 0.68 5.24
CA PHE A 89 -4.33 1.94 4.83
C PHE A 89 -5.62 1.70 4.03
N TYR A 90 -5.58 0.84 3.00
CA TYR A 90 -6.78 0.57 2.20
C TYR A 90 -7.85 -0.18 2.99
N ARG A 91 -7.47 -1.05 3.92
CA ARG A 91 -8.42 -1.67 4.84
C ARG A 91 -9.09 -0.63 5.75
N PHE A 92 -8.35 0.38 6.20
CA PHE A 92 -8.92 1.51 6.93
C PHE A 92 -9.90 2.31 6.06
N CYS A 93 -9.54 2.59 4.79
CA CYS A 93 -10.44 3.27 3.84
C CYS A 93 -11.74 2.50 3.66
N VAL A 94 -11.68 1.17 3.49
CA VAL A 94 -12.86 0.32 3.36
C VAL A 94 -13.75 0.37 4.60
N ARG A 95 -13.15 0.25 5.80
CA ARG A 95 -13.91 0.35 7.06
C ARG A 95 -14.61 1.69 7.24
N ARG A 96 -14.07 2.77 6.67
CA ARG A 96 -14.65 4.11 6.73
C ARG A 96 -15.62 4.43 5.58
N GLY A 97 -15.83 3.50 4.65
CA GLY A 97 -16.66 3.73 3.46
C GLY A 97 -16.02 4.67 2.42
N GLU A 98 -14.75 5.04 2.57
CA GLU A 98 -14.01 5.87 1.61
C GLU A 98 -13.69 5.08 0.32
N ARG A 99 -13.69 3.74 0.39
CA ARG A 99 -13.56 2.82 -0.74
C ARG A 99 -14.40 1.57 -0.52
N ALA A 100 -14.77 0.91 -1.63
CA ALA A 100 -15.46 -0.38 -1.59
C ALA A 100 -14.50 -1.58 -1.51
N ASP A 101 -13.24 -1.41 -1.91
CA ASP A 101 -12.28 -2.50 -2.06
C ASP A 101 -10.88 -2.15 -1.54
N ASN A 102 -10.08 -3.18 -1.27
CA ASN A 102 -8.67 -3.05 -0.93
C ASN A 102 -7.79 -3.60 -2.08
N PRO A 103 -7.13 -2.73 -2.87
CA PRO A 103 -6.37 -3.10 -4.05
C PRO A 103 -5.02 -3.73 -3.70
N ALA A 104 -4.57 -3.62 -2.44
CA ALA A 104 -3.32 -4.17 -1.96
C ALA A 104 -3.48 -5.59 -1.38
N THR A 105 -4.69 -6.15 -1.34
CA THR A 105 -4.94 -7.54 -0.88
C THR A 105 -4.24 -8.57 -1.75
N LEU A 106 -4.39 -8.44 -3.08
CA LEU A 106 -3.86 -9.38 -4.08
C LEU A 106 -2.35 -9.26 -4.33
N VAL A 107 -1.68 -8.38 -3.60
CA VAL A 107 -0.25 -8.15 -3.72
C VAL A 107 0.56 -9.23 -2.97
N SER A 108 -0.04 -9.89 -1.99
CA SER A 108 0.62 -10.96 -1.22
C SER A 108 -0.02 -12.35 -1.39
N ALA A 109 -1.17 -12.45 -2.06
CA ALA A 109 -1.84 -13.72 -2.30
C ALA A 109 -1.92 -14.01 -3.82
N PRO A 110 -1.39 -15.14 -4.31
CA PRO A 110 -1.64 -15.55 -5.67
C PRO A 110 -3.09 -16.06 -5.83
N LYS A 111 -3.81 -15.43 -6.78
CA LYS A 111 -5.06 -15.84 -7.47
C LYS A 111 -6.38 -15.88 -6.66
N LYS A 112 -7.31 -15.01 -7.07
CA LYS A 112 -8.40 -15.44 -7.98
C LYS A 112 -8.86 -14.25 -8.82
N ALA A 113 -8.90 -14.47 -10.13
CA ALA A 113 -9.33 -13.50 -11.11
C ALA A 113 -10.79 -13.09 -10.84
N SER A 114 -11.01 -11.87 -10.38
CA SER A 114 -12.27 -11.18 -10.64
C SER A 114 -12.03 -10.21 -11.78
N ARG A 115 -12.56 -10.60 -12.95
CA ARG A 115 -12.73 -9.85 -14.21
C ARG A 115 -12.06 -8.47 -14.25
N LEU A 116 -10.87 -8.40 -14.86
CA LEU A 116 -10.44 -7.19 -15.57
C LEU A 116 -10.57 -7.44 -17.09
N PRO A 117 -11.19 -6.52 -17.85
CA PRO A 117 -11.19 -6.57 -19.31
C PRO A 117 -9.76 -6.54 -19.86
N ALA A 118 -9.59 -7.24 -20.98
CA ALA A 118 -8.34 -7.61 -21.59
C ALA A 118 -7.43 -6.43 -21.97
N VAL A 119 -6.34 -6.18 -21.23
CA VAL A 119 -5.00 -5.98 -21.82
C VAL A 119 -3.92 -6.18 -20.74
N MET A 120 -3.17 -7.27 -20.83
CA MET A 120 -1.71 -7.31 -20.74
C MET A 120 -1.25 -8.77 -20.69
N LYS A 121 -0.78 -9.24 -21.84
CA LYS A 121 -0.01 -10.49 -21.96
C LYS A 121 1.48 -10.19 -21.77
N ARG A 122 2.14 -11.14 -21.09
CA ARG A 122 3.56 -11.53 -21.13
C ARG A 122 4.61 -10.60 -20.50
N GLY A 123 5.33 -11.16 -19.52
CA GLY A 123 6.66 -10.70 -19.09
C GLY A 123 6.88 -10.78 -17.58
N GLN A 124 7.40 -11.92 -17.11
CA GLN A 124 8.01 -12.16 -15.79
C GLN A 124 7.10 -12.16 -14.55
N VAL A 125 6.61 -13.37 -14.28
CA VAL A 125 6.24 -13.85 -12.94
C VAL A 125 7.44 -14.67 -12.47
N ASP A 126 8.16 -14.20 -11.44
CA ASP A 126 8.84 -15.04 -10.43
C ASP A 126 9.74 -14.19 -9.53
N ALA A 127 9.25 -13.85 -8.34
CA ALA A 127 10.03 -13.56 -7.12
C ALA A 127 9.12 -13.21 -5.91
N LEU A 128 7.96 -13.84 -5.78
CA LEU A 128 7.04 -13.57 -4.65
C LEU A 128 6.53 -14.85 -4.01
N MET A 129 7.46 -15.71 -3.59
CA MET A 129 7.17 -16.84 -2.70
C MET A 129 7.86 -16.61 -1.36
N THR A 130 7.08 -16.88 -0.31
CA THR A 130 7.27 -16.68 1.14
C THR A 130 6.91 -15.29 1.69
N LEU A 131 5.64 -15.17 2.09
CA LEU A 131 5.19 -14.29 3.16
C LEU A 131 4.55 -15.18 4.23
N PRO A 132 4.83 -14.95 5.52
CA PRO A 132 4.12 -15.62 6.60
C PRO A 132 2.63 -15.23 6.59
N PRO A 133 1.73 -16.10 7.09
CA PRO A 133 0.30 -15.84 7.12
C PRO A 133 -0.02 -14.57 7.92
N ASP A 134 -1.04 -13.86 7.46
CA ASP A 134 -1.63 -12.69 8.10
C ASP A 134 -2.33 -13.12 9.40
N ASP A 135 -1.57 -13.29 10.48
CA ASP A 135 -2.07 -13.19 11.85
C ASP A 135 -0.90 -12.64 12.69
N ASP A 136 -1.17 -11.62 13.48
CA ASP A 136 -0.21 -10.77 14.20
C ASP A 136 0.65 -9.81 13.35
N ALA A 137 0.11 -8.60 13.16
CA ALA A 137 0.93 -7.38 13.15
C ALA A 137 1.45 -7.04 14.57
N THR A 138 1.69 -8.05 15.41
CA THR A 138 2.27 -7.94 16.74
C THR A 138 3.72 -8.41 16.61
N GLY A 139 4.64 -7.46 16.37
CA GLY A 139 6.07 -7.73 16.45
C GLY A 139 6.73 -8.21 15.16
N LEU A 140 6.87 -7.34 14.16
CA LEU A 140 8.11 -7.32 13.39
C LEU A 140 9.15 -6.59 14.25
N ARG A 141 9.74 -7.42 15.10
CA ARG A 141 10.75 -7.20 16.14
C ARG A 141 11.85 -6.23 15.73
N ASP A 142 12.30 -5.49 16.73
CA ASP A 142 13.62 -4.87 16.86
C ASP A 142 14.74 -5.79 16.37
N ARG A 143 15.01 -5.74 15.08
CA ARG A 143 16.30 -6.09 14.48
C ARG A 143 16.67 -5.06 13.44
N ALA A 144 16.87 -3.85 13.94
CA ALA A 144 17.92 -2.98 13.45
C ALA A 144 18.78 -2.62 14.67
N VAL A 145 19.56 -3.61 15.13
CA VAL A 145 20.80 -3.32 15.85
C VAL A 145 21.76 -2.77 14.80
N LEU A 146 22.01 -1.47 14.88
CA LEU A 146 23.32 -0.80 14.80
C LEU A 146 23.12 0.68 15.12
#